data_AF-A0A6M1RAN5-F1
#
_entry.id   AF-A0A6M1RAN5-F1
#
_cell.length_a   1.000
_cell.length_b   1.000
_cell.length_c   1.000
_cell.angle_alpha   90.00
_cell.angle_beta   90.00
_cell.angle_gamma   90.00
#
_symmetry.space_group_name_H-M   'P 1'
#
loop_
_entity.id
_entity.type
_entity.pdbx_description
1 polymer ?
#
loop_
_entity_poly.entity_id
_entity_poly.type
_entity_poly.pdbx_seq_one_letter_code
_entity_poly.pdbx_strand_id
1 'polypeptide(L)'
;MKPFGRRLLIGGLFLSVSSVALANAPVGVRPCCAFGKDLKAQVGGVPVPFFSVGNVLEAKGVGNHQYNDGSQRVSSSLLGIGEEHNGLIFTQKGGFIDTAHVRDTADFTYYLFNEIRYRVGTDAEILLPAELRDRVIVLKRNTTPLKTQEKHEIAVDVAGVMAFRLAQWHEIAQWFGLVSVAGFKELASAYSPEDLYSNMLGAKLAMSILRETPDLTLVEFGKAMDVAFAEKLSALEAAPEHETSMRIEALDGKWWDSTKRLPDKWVLLHRDYHLALSLTPNGVENGELQSLPVELVNGELLSNWAQFEARAARKEKAFSVLRDSLKSKTVWTESDFQSLANFAKAVDETTRP
;
A
#
# COMPACT_ATOMS: atom_id res chain seq x y z
N MET A 1 31.01 47.22 50.63
CA MET A 1 29.62 47.02 50.14
C MET A 1 29.60 47.31 48.65
N LYS A 2 29.24 46.31 47.82
CA LYS A 2 29.32 46.36 46.34
C LYS A 2 28.14 47.13 45.72
N PRO A 3 28.31 47.77 44.55
CA PRO A 3 27.27 48.57 43.91
C PRO A 3 26.33 47.73 43.03
N PHE A 4 25.12 48.27 42.88
CA PHE A 4 24.03 47.79 42.02
C PHE A 4 24.39 47.90 40.53
N GLY A 5 24.17 46.83 39.77
CA GLY A 5 24.20 46.83 38.30
C GLY A 5 22.89 46.28 37.74
N ARG A 6 22.06 47.15 37.17
CA ARG A 6 20.86 46.79 36.38
C ARG A 6 21.32 46.13 35.07
N ARG A 7 20.91 44.88 34.81
CA ARG A 7 20.95 44.29 33.47
C ARG A 7 19.56 44.36 32.84
N LEU A 8 19.50 45.04 31.70
CA LEU A 8 18.36 45.09 30.80
C LEU A 8 18.23 43.71 30.13
N LEU A 9 17.12 43.01 30.36
CA LEU A 9 16.78 41.78 29.63
C LEU A 9 16.05 42.19 28.34
N ILE A 10 16.73 42.08 27.21
CA ILE A 10 16.13 42.17 25.89
C ILE A 10 15.37 40.85 25.68
N GLY A 11 14.04 40.93 25.68
CA GLY A 11 13.16 39.81 25.36
C GLY A 11 13.32 39.44 23.89
N GLY A 12 13.96 38.30 23.63
CA GLY A 12 13.94 37.67 22.32
C GLY A 12 12.53 37.13 22.06
N LEU A 13 11.86 37.70 21.06
CA LEU A 13 10.62 37.18 20.51
C LEU A 13 10.95 35.83 19.83
N PHE A 14 10.67 34.72 20.51
CA PHE A 14 10.67 33.41 19.88
C PHE A 14 9.49 33.36 18.91
N LEU A 15 9.76 33.58 17.63
CA LEU A 15 8.87 33.18 16.55
C LEU A 15 8.72 31.66 16.63
N SER A 16 7.61 31.20 17.20
CA SER A 16 7.21 29.79 17.12
C SER A 16 6.96 29.49 15.65
N VAL A 17 7.88 28.76 15.02
CA VAL A 17 7.59 28.08 13.76
C VAL A 17 6.48 27.11 14.09
N SER A 18 5.27 27.37 13.59
CA SER A 18 4.14 26.46 13.70
C SER A 18 4.59 25.12 13.12
N SER A 19 4.80 24.14 13.99
CA SER A 19 4.97 22.76 13.58
C SER A 19 3.67 22.34 12.92
N VAL A 20 3.67 22.24 11.58
CA VAL A 20 2.67 21.44 10.89
C VAL A 20 2.78 20.05 11.53
N ALA A 21 1.74 19.63 12.25
CA ALA A 21 1.73 18.29 12.82
C ALA A 21 1.80 17.31 11.63
N LEU A 22 2.98 16.73 11.40
CA LEU A 22 3.17 15.68 10.41
C LEU A 22 2.27 14.52 10.82
N ALA A 23 1.47 14.01 9.86
CA ALA A 23 0.66 12.82 10.08
C ALA A 23 1.57 11.67 10.56
N ASN A 24 1.08 10.85 11.49
CA ASN A 24 1.79 9.61 11.83
C ASN A 24 1.83 8.71 10.59
N ALA A 25 2.89 7.91 10.46
CA ALA A 25 2.94 6.87 9.43
C ALA A 25 1.68 6.01 9.50
N PRO A 26 1.06 5.64 8.36
CA PRO A 26 -0.11 4.77 8.39
C PRO A 26 0.18 3.49 9.17
N VAL A 27 -0.79 3.06 9.98
CA VAL A 27 -0.61 1.92 10.90
C VAL A 27 -1.40 0.72 10.38
N GLY A 28 -0.67 -0.37 10.10
CA GLY A 28 -1.25 -1.58 9.53
C GLY A 28 -1.79 -1.36 8.12
N VAL A 29 -2.45 -2.38 7.59
CA VAL A 29 -3.26 -2.29 6.36
C VAL A 29 -4.74 -2.32 6.75
N ARG A 30 -5.58 -1.64 5.99
CA ARG A 30 -7.03 -1.85 6.08
C ARG A 30 -7.28 -3.34 5.83
N PRO A 31 -8.25 -3.98 6.51
CA PRO A 31 -8.52 -5.39 6.29
C PRO A 31 -8.72 -5.65 4.79
N CYS A 32 -7.75 -6.33 4.19
CA CYS A 32 -7.77 -6.67 2.78
C CYS A 32 -8.92 -7.66 2.54
N CYS A 33 -9.68 -7.43 1.49
CA CYS A 33 -10.74 -8.35 1.13
C CYS A 33 -10.07 -9.51 0.40
N ALA A 34 -9.95 -10.67 1.06
CA ALA A 34 -9.53 -11.87 0.35
C ALA A 34 -10.40 -12.04 -0.92
N PHE A 35 -9.76 -12.33 -2.05
CA PHE A 35 -10.47 -12.42 -3.32
C PHE A 35 -11.46 -13.57 -3.30
N GLY A 36 -12.72 -13.23 -3.55
CA GLY A 36 -13.83 -14.16 -3.58
C GLY A 36 -15.10 -13.54 -3.02
N LYS A 37 -16.18 -14.33 -3.04
CA LYS A 37 -17.49 -13.90 -2.55
C LYS A 37 -17.96 -14.83 -1.45
N ASP A 38 -18.63 -14.24 -0.44
CA ASP A 38 -19.20 -14.96 0.70
C ASP A 38 -18.18 -15.87 1.39
N LEU A 39 -16.96 -15.34 1.56
CA LEU A 39 -15.83 -16.12 2.04
C LEU A 39 -16.09 -16.61 3.46
N LYS A 40 -16.09 -17.93 3.61
CA LYS A 40 -16.32 -18.61 4.88
C LYS A 40 -15.05 -18.55 5.73
N ALA A 41 -15.21 -18.57 7.05
CA ALA A 41 -14.09 -18.59 7.99
C ALA A 41 -14.05 -19.86 8.85
N GLN A 42 -12.86 -20.12 9.41
CA GLN A 42 -12.62 -21.12 10.45
C GLN A 42 -11.56 -20.62 11.45
N VAL A 43 -11.65 -21.08 12.70
CA VAL A 43 -10.67 -20.79 13.75
C VAL A 43 -10.19 -22.12 14.35
N GLY A 44 -8.88 -22.36 14.34
CA GLY A 44 -8.32 -23.63 14.82
C GLY A 44 -8.85 -24.86 14.08
N GLY A 45 -9.26 -24.71 12.80
CA GLY A 45 -9.86 -25.77 12.00
C GLY A 45 -11.36 -25.99 12.22
N VAL A 46 -12.00 -25.22 13.11
CA VAL A 46 -13.45 -25.29 13.36
C VAL A 46 -14.16 -24.21 12.53
N PRO A 47 -15.12 -24.57 11.67
CA PRO A 47 -15.95 -23.61 10.93
C PRO A 47 -16.64 -22.59 11.84
N VAL A 48 -16.65 -21.33 11.45
CA VAL A 48 -17.50 -20.30 12.09
C VAL A 48 -18.88 -20.35 11.42
N PRO A 49 -19.94 -20.80 12.12
CA PRO A 49 -21.27 -20.91 11.51
C PRO A 49 -21.89 -19.53 11.29
N PHE A 50 -22.66 -19.40 10.20
CA PHE A 50 -23.40 -18.17 9.83
C PHE A 50 -22.52 -16.93 9.64
N PHE A 51 -21.22 -17.11 9.37
CA PHE A 51 -20.28 -16.04 9.05
C PHE A 51 -19.79 -16.18 7.60
N SER A 52 -19.94 -15.11 6.83
CA SER A 52 -19.28 -14.88 5.55
C SER A 52 -18.80 -13.44 5.48
N VAL A 53 -17.66 -13.22 4.83
CA VAL A 53 -17.22 -11.87 4.49
C VAL A 53 -17.87 -11.49 3.16
N GLY A 54 -18.67 -10.43 3.17
CA GLY A 54 -19.23 -9.81 1.98
C GLY A 54 -18.26 -8.77 1.45
N ASN A 55 -17.75 -8.98 0.23
CA ASN A 55 -16.57 -8.29 -0.27
C ASN A 55 -16.82 -7.55 -1.60
N VAL A 56 -18.08 -7.35 -2.00
CA VAL A 56 -18.42 -6.74 -3.29
C VAL A 56 -19.10 -5.40 -3.04
N LEU A 57 -18.64 -4.37 -3.75
CA LEU A 57 -19.20 -3.02 -3.69
C LEU A 57 -19.64 -2.55 -5.08
N GLU A 58 -20.49 -1.53 -5.10
CA GLU A 58 -20.67 -0.66 -6.26
C GLU A 58 -19.83 0.62 -6.12
N ALA A 59 -19.58 1.31 -7.23
CA ALA A 59 -18.77 2.54 -7.24
C ALA A 59 -19.29 3.64 -6.29
N LYS A 60 -20.61 3.74 -6.08
CA LYS A 60 -21.20 4.71 -5.14
C LYS A 60 -21.16 4.26 -3.68
N GLY A 61 -20.89 2.97 -3.44
CA GLY A 61 -20.84 2.36 -2.11
C GLY A 61 -19.46 2.43 -1.45
N VAL A 62 -18.46 3.04 -2.07
CA VAL A 62 -17.08 3.12 -1.55
C VAL A 62 -16.99 3.92 -0.25
N GLY A 63 -17.89 4.89 -0.04
CA GLY A 63 -17.88 5.76 1.15
C GLY A 63 -16.74 6.79 1.13
N ASN A 64 -16.65 7.59 2.18
CA ASN A 64 -15.66 8.69 2.28
C ASN A 64 -14.33 8.19 2.82
N HIS A 65 -13.23 8.59 2.19
CA HIS A 65 -11.87 8.28 2.57
C HIS A 65 -11.50 8.93 3.91
N GLN A 66 -10.94 8.14 4.80
CA GLN A 66 -10.38 8.56 6.08
C GLN A 66 -8.95 8.05 6.20
N TYR A 67 -7.98 8.93 6.38
CA TYR A 67 -6.58 8.54 6.50
C TYR A 67 -6.36 7.49 7.62
N ASN A 68 -5.63 6.41 7.30
CA ASN A 68 -5.40 5.32 8.25
C ASN A 68 -4.31 5.65 9.29
N ASP A 69 -4.69 6.35 10.35
CA ASP A 69 -3.83 6.61 11.53
C ASP A 69 -3.95 5.54 12.63
N GLY A 70 -4.66 4.44 12.36
CA GLY A 70 -4.94 3.38 13.34
C GLY A 70 -6.09 3.68 14.33
N SER A 71 -6.81 4.81 14.17
CA SER A 71 -7.97 5.14 15.01
C SER A 71 -9.20 4.28 14.71
N GLN A 72 -9.32 3.73 13.50
CA GLN A 72 -10.35 2.76 13.17
C GLN A 72 -9.99 1.36 13.70
N ARG A 73 -10.91 0.73 14.43
CA ARG A 73 -10.71 -0.63 14.92
C ARG A 73 -10.78 -1.62 13.75
N VAL A 74 -9.78 -2.48 13.61
CA VAL A 74 -9.75 -3.60 12.63
C VAL A 74 -11.07 -4.39 12.63
N SER A 75 -11.68 -4.59 13.81
CA SER A 75 -12.96 -5.29 13.96
C SER A 75 -14.17 -4.54 13.40
N SER A 76 -14.19 -3.20 13.40
CA SER A 76 -15.32 -2.43 12.83
C SER A 76 -15.25 -2.39 11.30
N SER A 77 -14.04 -2.37 10.73
CA SER A 77 -13.84 -2.45 9.28
C SER A 77 -14.15 -3.86 8.74
N LEU A 78 -13.72 -4.93 9.43
CA LEU A 78 -14.07 -6.32 9.08
C LEU A 78 -15.57 -6.64 9.13
N LEU A 79 -16.34 -5.93 9.95
CA LEU A 79 -17.79 -6.11 10.07
C LEU A 79 -18.59 -5.16 9.15
N GLY A 80 -17.92 -4.28 8.40
CA GLY A 80 -18.59 -3.28 7.54
C GLY A 80 -19.39 -2.23 8.32
N ILE A 81 -19.03 -1.96 9.58
CA ILE A 81 -19.74 -1.03 10.49
C ILE A 81 -19.05 0.36 10.51
N GLY A 82 -18.02 0.57 9.70
CA GLY A 82 -17.35 1.87 9.54
C GLY A 82 -18.04 2.79 8.53
N GLU A 83 -17.70 4.08 8.53
CA GLU A 83 -18.09 5.01 7.45
C GLU A 83 -17.34 4.72 6.13
N GLU A 84 -16.23 3.99 6.22
CA GLU A 84 -15.49 3.44 5.07
C GLU A 84 -15.93 2.01 4.77
N HIS A 85 -16.33 1.77 3.52
CA HIS A 85 -16.61 0.43 3.00
C HIS A 85 -15.43 -0.03 2.14
N ASN A 86 -14.87 -1.18 2.46
CA ASN A 86 -13.80 -1.82 1.70
C ASN A 86 -14.35 -3.05 0.96
N GLY A 87 -13.89 -3.26 -0.27
CA GLY A 87 -14.36 -4.37 -1.09
C GLY A 87 -13.86 -4.28 -2.52
N LEU A 88 -14.33 -5.23 -3.32
CA LEU A 88 -13.98 -5.43 -4.71
C LEU A 88 -15.03 -4.80 -5.61
N ILE A 89 -14.55 -4.07 -6.62
CA ILE A 89 -15.37 -3.52 -7.69
C ILE A 89 -14.79 -4.00 -9.01
N PHE A 90 -15.60 -4.64 -9.85
CA PHE A 90 -15.19 -4.94 -11.20
C PHE A 90 -15.33 -3.70 -12.10
N THR A 91 -14.34 -3.47 -12.94
CA THR A 91 -14.30 -2.38 -13.91
C THR A 91 -13.90 -2.95 -15.28
N GLN A 92 -14.50 -2.47 -16.38
CA GLN A 92 -14.21 -3.07 -17.70
C GLN A 92 -12.77 -2.86 -18.15
N LYS A 93 -12.14 -1.74 -17.74
CA LYS A 93 -10.76 -1.39 -18.13
C LYS A 93 -9.71 -1.70 -17.06
N GLY A 94 -10.10 -1.75 -15.79
CA GLY A 94 -9.19 -1.96 -14.67
C GLY A 94 -9.27 -3.35 -14.04
N GLY A 95 -10.14 -4.23 -14.53
CA GLY A 95 -10.41 -5.51 -13.88
C GLY A 95 -11.03 -5.32 -12.50
N PHE A 96 -10.75 -6.23 -11.57
CA PHE A 96 -11.15 -6.05 -10.18
C PHE A 96 -10.25 -5.01 -9.50
N ILE A 97 -10.87 -4.11 -8.75
CA ILE A 97 -10.21 -3.08 -7.95
C ILE A 97 -10.57 -3.34 -6.49
N ASP A 98 -9.56 -3.53 -5.65
CA ASP A 98 -9.70 -3.54 -4.20
C ASP A 98 -9.56 -2.12 -3.66
N THR A 99 -10.64 -1.60 -3.08
CA THR A 99 -10.67 -0.23 -2.57
C THR A 99 -9.76 -0.02 -1.36
N ALA A 100 -9.48 -1.05 -0.55
CA ALA A 100 -8.56 -0.94 0.58
C ALA A 100 -7.12 -0.70 0.09
N HIS A 101 -6.67 -1.47 -0.91
CA HIS A 101 -5.34 -1.34 -1.50
C HIS A 101 -5.11 0.03 -2.16
N VAL A 102 -6.13 0.55 -2.86
CA VAL A 102 -6.10 1.92 -3.41
C VAL A 102 -5.87 2.94 -2.29
N ARG A 103 -6.64 2.83 -1.20
CA ARG A 103 -6.59 3.78 -0.08
C ARG A 103 -5.30 3.70 0.73
N ASP A 104 -4.85 2.50 1.05
CA ASP A 104 -3.62 2.28 1.82
C ASP A 104 -2.40 2.84 1.08
N THR A 105 -2.29 2.58 -0.24
CA THR A 105 -1.18 3.12 -1.03
C THR A 105 -1.29 4.64 -1.22
N ALA A 106 -2.51 5.18 -1.33
CA ALA A 106 -2.73 6.63 -1.36
C ALA A 106 -2.29 7.33 -0.06
N ASP A 107 -2.64 6.75 1.10
CA ASP A 107 -2.25 7.27 2.42
C ASP A 107 -0.72 7.23 2.60
N PHE A 108 -0.05 6.14 2.22
CA PHE A 108 1.41 6.07 2.24
C PHE A 108 2.05 7.09 1.29
N THR A 109 1.45 7.34 0.13
CA THR A 109 1.94 8.36 -0.80
C THR A 109 1.86 9.76 -0.19
N TYR A 110 0.73 10.11 0.43
CA TYR A 110 0.56 11.38 1.15
C TYR A 110 1.57 11.52 2.29
N TYR A 111 1.71 10.48 3.13
CA TYR A 111 2.65 10.48 4.23
C TYR A 111 4.10 10.69 3.76
N LEU A 112 4.54 9.87 2.80
CA LEU A 112 5.91 9.94 2.28
C LEU A 112 6.18 11.27 1.60
N PHE A 113 5.24 11.83 0.85
CA PHE A 113 5.41 13.15 0.24
C PHE A 113 5.72 14.23 1.29
N ASN A 114 4.99 14.24 2.41
CA ASN A 114 5.20 15.22 3.48
C ASN A 114 6.54 15.03 4.21
N GLU A 115 7.03 13.79 4.33
CA GLU A 115 8.38 13.53 4.84
C GLU A 115 9.50 13.92 3.85
N ILE A 116 9.25 13.76 2.55
CA ILE A 116 10.27 13.87 1.50
C ILE A 116 10.41 15.29 0.95
N ARG A 117 9.33 16.05 0.82
CA ARG A 117 9.28 17.33 0.07
C ARG A 117 10.29 18.39 0.54
N TYR A 118 10.74 18.31 1.78
CA TYR A 118 11.76 19.22 2.35
C TYR A 118 13.17 18.61 2.45
N ARG A 119 13.33 17.35 2.01
CA ARG A 119 14.57 16.55 2.10
C ARG A 119 15.07 16.06 0.73
N VAL A 120 14.44 16.50 -0.37
CA VAL A 120 14.86 16.16 -1.74
C VAL A 120 16.32 16.56 -1.97
N GLY A 121 17.15 15.58 -2.36
CA GLY A 121 18.59 15.76 -2.60
C GLY A 121 19.45 15.72 -1.33
N THR A 122 18.89 15.32 -0.18
CA THR A 122 19.64 15.12 1.06
C THR A 122 19.59 13.67 1.53
N ASP A 123 20.67 13.22 2.20
CA ASP A 123 20.68 11.91 2.84
C ASP A 123 19.70 11.92 4.02
N ALA A 124 18.73 11.00 4.00
CA ALA A 124 17.81 10.80 5.10
C ALA A 124 17.24 9.38 5.07
N GLU A 125 16.75 8.92 6.23
CA GLU A 125 16.02 7.65 6.33
C GLU A 125 14.64 7.93 6.92
N ILE A 126 13.62 7.30 6.34
CA ILE A 126 12.26 7.29 6.86
C ILE A 126 11.98 5.87 7.34
N LEU A 127 11.93 5.68 8.66
CA LEU A 127 11.66 4.40 9.30
C LEU A 127 10.15 4.17 9.36
N LEU A 128 9.72 2.99 8.93
CA LEU A 128 8.32 2.58 8.88
C LEU A 128 8.08 1.36 9.77
N PRO A 129 6.85 1.14 10.25
CA PRO A 129 6.51 -0.07 11.00
C PRO A 129 6.92 -1.33 10.25
N ALA A 130 7.48 -2.31 10.95
CA ALA A 130 8.01 -3.53 10.34
C ALA A 130 6.90 -4.46 9.81
N GLU A 131 7.19 -5.15 8.70
CA GLU A 131 6.42 -6.27 8.18
C GLU A 131 7.39 -7.42 7.91
N LEU A 132 7.57 -8.29 8.91
CA LEU A 132 8.67 -9.26 9.05
C LEU A 132 10.08 -8.65 9.15
N ARG A 133 10.41 -7.65 8.31
CA ARG A 133 11.62 -6.83 8.35
C ARG A 133 11.30 -5.37 8.60
N ASP A 134 12.29 -4.63 9.11
CA ASP A 134 12.20 -3.18 9.22
C ASP A 134 12.14 -2.58 7.82
N ARG A 135 11.11 -1.77 7.56
CA ARG A 135 10.92 -1.09 6.28
C ARG A 135 11.53 0.31 6.38
N VAL A 136 12.41 0.65 5.45
CA VAL A 136 13.11 1.93 5.44
C VAL A 136 13.07 2.51 4.02
N ILE A 137 12.66 3.78 3.90
CA ILE A 137 12.89 4.55 2.68
C ILE A 137 14.18 5.34 2.87
N VAL A 138 15.18 5.09 2.03
CA VAL A 138 16.47 5.77 2.08
C VAL A 138 16.51 6.82 0.99
N LEU A 139 16.52 8.10 1.38
CA LEU A 139 16.76 9.23 0.49
C LEU A 139 18.26 9.43 0.31
N LYS A 140 18.66 9.67 -0.94
CA LYS A 140 20.06 9.81 -1.33
C LYS A 140 20.38 11.26 -1.61
N ARG A 141 21.53 11.72 -1.13
CA ARG A 141 22.06 13.03 -1.51
C ARG A 141 22.26 13.10 -3.01
N ASN A 142 21.78 14.20 -3.58
CA ASN A 142 22.02 14.56 -4.96
C ASN A 142 22.26 16.07 -5.03
N THR A 143 23.39 16.46 -5.62
CA THR A 143 23.83 17.86 -5.69
C THR A 143 23.42 18.57 -6.97
N THR A 144 22.68 17.91 -7.87
CA THR A 144 22.13 18.53 -9.07
C THR A 144 21.29 19.75 -8.68
N PRO A 145 21.58 20.95 -9.21
CA PRO A 145 20.78 22.14 -8.92
C PRO A 145 19.34 21.96 -9.43
N LEU A 146 18.37 22.03 -8.51
CA LEU A 146 16.95 21.88 -8.84
C LEU A 146 16.18 23.17 -8.56
N LYS A 147 15.29 23.53 -9.48
CA LYS A 147 14.23 24.53 -9.27
C LYS A 147 13.22 24.02 -8.25
N THR A 148 12.47 24.94 -7.65
CA THR A 148 11.40 24.60 -6.68
C THR A 148 10.38 23.62 -7.27
N GLN A 149 9.95 23.83 -8.52
CA GLN A 149 9.01 22.92 -9.18
C GLN A 149 9.61 21.52 -9.39
N GLU A 150 10.88 21.43 -9.82
CA GLU A 150 11.55 20.14 -10.02
C GLU A 150 11.67 19.37 -8.69
N LYS A 151 12.00 20.06 -7.58
CA LYS A 151 11.99 19.45 -6.25
C LYS A 151 10.62 18.91 -5.86
N HIS A 152 9.57 19.66 -6.18
CA HIS A 152 8.21 19.26 -5.88
C HIS A 152 7.80 18.02 -6.68
N GLU A 153 8.02 18.01 -8.00
CA GLU A 153 7.74 16.84 -8.86
C GLU A 153 8.53 15.61 -8.42
N ILE A 154 9.84 15.77 -8.14
CA ILE A 154 10.68 14.67 -7.64
C ILE A 154 10.16 14.14 -6.31
N ALA A 155 9.72 15.02 -5.39
CA ALA A 155 9.14 14.57 -4.12
C ALA A 155 7.87 13.74 -4.33
N VAL A 156 7.00 14.14 -5.25
CA VAL A 156 5.78 13.38 -5.57
C VAL A 156 6.12 12.03 -6.22
N ASP A 157 7.01 12.02 -7.21
CA ASP A 157 7.43 10.81 -7.91
C ASP A 157 8.07 9.80 -6.96
N VAL A 158 9.00 10.26 -6.12
CA VAL A 158 9.64 9.41 -5.11
C VAL A 158 8.60 8.90 -4.11
N ALA A 159 7.72 9.75 -3.60
CA ALA A 159 6.70 9.34 -2.63
C ALA A 159 5.77 8.25 -3.18
N GLY A 160 5.22 8.44 -4.38
CA GLY A 160 4.30 7.47 -4.98
C GLY A 160 4.97 6.15 -5.34
N VAL A 161 6.19 6.19 -5.88
CA VAL A 161 6.95 4.97 -6.20
C VAL A 161 7.33 4.22 -4.93
N MET A 162 7.81 4.90 -3.89
CA MET A 162 8.17 4.27 -2.62
C MET A 162 6.94 3.71 -1.89
N ALA A 163 5.79 4.40 -1.93
CA ALA A 163 4.52 3.88 -1.40
C ALA A 163 4.11 2.59 -2.12
N PHE A 164 4.22 2.55 -3.45
CA PHE A 164 3.95 1.33 -4.21
C PHE A 164 4.96 0.21 -3.90
N ARG A 165 6.24 0.52 -3.66
CA ARG A 165 7.22 -0.49 -3.20
C ARG A 165 6.89 -1.02 -1.80
N LEU A 166 6.31 -0.22 -0.91
CA LEU A 166 5.81 -0.70 0.37
C LEU A 166 4.68 -1.72 0.18
N ALA A 167 3.74 -1.44 -0.72
CA ALA A 167 2.68 -2.39 -1.06
C ALA A 167 3.22 -3.69 -1.67
N GLN A 168 4.20 -3.62 -2.57
CA GLN A 168 4.85 -4.83 -3.09
C GLN A 168 5.57 -5.65 -2.01
N TRP A 169 6.18 -4.97 -1.03
CA TRP A 169 6.77 -5.65 0.12
C TRP A 169 5.70 -6.31 1.00
N HIS A 170 4.54 -5.68 1.17
CA HIS A 170 3.41 -6.25 1.90
C HIS A 170 3.02 -7.62 1.35
N GLU A 171 2.85 -7.74 0.02
CA GLU A 171 2.56 -9.03 -0.65
C GLU A 171 3.61 -10.11 -0.37
N ILE A 172 4.90 -9.71 -0.45
CA ILE A 172 6.02 -10.61 -0.14
C ILE A 172 5.94 -11.05 1.32
N ALA A 173 5.78 -10.12 2.25
CA ALA A 173 5.75 -10.40 3.68
C ALA A 173 4.56 -11.30 4.05
N GLN A 174 3.38 -11.06 3.49
CA GLN A 174 2.21 -11.91 3.66
C GLN A 174 2.48 -13.35 3.25
N TRP A 175 3.10 -13.55 2.08
CA TRP A 175 3.44 -14.90 1.61
C TRP A 175 4.42 -15.64 2.53
N PHE A 176 5.39 -14.91 3.13
CA PHE A 176 6.31 -15.47 4.12
C PHE A 176 5.72 -15.64 5.53
N GLY A 177 4.43 -15.36 5.69
CA GLY A 177 3.68 -15.65 6.92
C GLY A 177 3.59 -14.47 7.88
N LEU A 178 3.51 -13.23 7.36
CA LEU A 178 3.02 -12.10 8.13
C LEU A 178 1.66 -12.44 8.77
N VAL A 179 1.47 -11.96 9.99
CA VAL A 179 0.25 -12.15 10.79
C VAL A 179 -0.12 -10.79 11.35
N SER A 180 -1.17 -10.16 10.80
CA SER A 180 -1.66 -8.87 11.31
C SER A 180 -2.70 -9.04 12.42
N VAL A 181 -3.36 -10.21 12.49
CA VAL A 181 -4.29 -10.57 13.56
C VAL A 181 -3.87 -11.89 14.19
N ALA A 182 -3.67 -11.91 15.51
CA ALA A 182 -3.22 -13.11 16.23
C ALA A 182 -4.11 -14.33 15.91
N GLY A 183 -3.52 -15.35 15.28
CA GLY A 183 -4.21 -16.58 14.89
C GLY A 183 -4.76 -16.60 13.45
N PHE A 184 -4.73 -15.48 12.72
CA PHE A 184 -5.12 -15.40 11.31
C PHE A 184 -3.90 -15.08 10.45
N LYS A 185 -3.45 -16.06 9.67
CA LYS A 185 -2.39 -15.86 8.67
C LYS A 185 -2.97 -15.15 7.45
N GLU A 186 -2.23 -14.19 6.90
CA GLU A 186 -2.63 -13.44 5.69
C GLU A 186 -2.22 -14.13 4.38
N LEU A 187 -1.87 -15.41 4.45
CA LEU A 187 -1.43 -16.17 3.26
C LEU A 187 -2.51 -16.23 2.16
N ALA A 188 -3.78 -16.12 2.56
CA ALA A 188 -4.90 -16.16 1.63
C ALA A 188 -5.00 -14.90 0.74
N SER A 189 -4.44 -13.75 1.15
CA SER A 189 -4.42 -12.51 0.37
C SER A 189 -3.12 -12.28 -0.40
N ALA A 190 -2.01 -12.90 -0.02
CA ALA A 190 -0.72 -12.61 -0.66
C ALA A 190 -0.73 -12.77 -2.19
N TYR A 191 -0.28 -11.75 -2.92
CA TYR A 191 -0.23 -11.73 -4.39
C TYR A 191 -1.61 -11.91 -5.03
N SER A 192 -2.68 -11.33 -4.46
CA SER A 192 -4.00 -11.37 -5.08
C SER A 192 -3.95 -10.66 -6.46
N PRO A 193 -4.63 -11.18 -7.50
CA PRO A 193 -4.50 -10.67 -8.88
C PRO A 193 -4.85 -9.18 -9.07
N GLU A 194 -5.66 -8.63 -8.19
CA GLU A 194 -6.12 -7.24 -8.16
C GLU A 194 -5.19 -6.29 -7.40
N ASP A 195 -4.37 -6.80 -6.49
CA ASP A 195 -3.72 -5.97 -5.46
C ASP A 195 -2.72 -5.02 -6.06
N LEU A 196 -1.78 -5.51 -6.88
CA LEU A 196 -0.73 -4.68 -7.46
C LEU A 196 -1.29 -3.55 -8.34
N TYR A 197 -2.34 -3.84 -9.12
CA TYR A 197 -3.00 -2.83 -9.94
C TYR A 197 -3.74 -1.79 -9.08
N SER A 198 -4.45 -2.25 -8.05
CA SER A 198 -5.17 -1.40 -7.10
C SER A 198 -4.23 -0.49 -6.29
N ASN A 199 -3.12 -1.05 -5.80
CA ASN A 199 -2.06 -0.31 -5.12
C ASN A 199 -1.46 0.77 -6.04
N MET A 200 -1.14 0.42 -7.29
CA MET A 200 -0.61 1.39 -8.25
C MET A 200 -1.62 2.51 -8.56
N LEU A 201 -2.91 2.17 -8.66
CA LEU A 201 -3.98 3.15 -8.85
C LEU A 201 -4.02 4.15 -7.68
N GLY A 202 -3.93 3.66 -6.44
CA GLY A 202 -3.85 4.47 -5.23
C GLY A 202 -2.68 5.46 -5.23
N ALA A 203 -1.47 4.96 -5.54
CA ALA A 203 -0.29 5.82 -5.68
C ALA A 203 -0.52 6.94 -6.69
N LYS A 204 -1.03 6.61 -7.88
CA LYS A 204 -1.23 7.58 -8.96
C LYS A 204 -2.28 8.64 -8.64
N LEU A 205 -3.38 8.27 -7.97
CA LEU A 205 -4.40 9.22 -7.54
C LEU A 205 -3.82 10.24 -6.54
N ALA A 206 -3.14 9.74 -5.50
CA ALA A 206 -2.49 10.60 -4.52
C ALA A 206 -1.41 11.50 -5.15
N MET A 207 -0.60 10.95 -6.07
CA MET A 207 0.38 11.74 -6.82
C MET A 207 -0.27 12.88 -7.62
N SER A 208 -1.39 12.61 -8.30
CA SER A 208 -2.12 13.65 -9.05
C SER A 208 -2.59 14.78 -8.13
N ILE A 209 -3.23 14.41 -7.02
CA ILE A 209 -3.74 15.34 -6.01
C ILE A 209 -2.60 16.21 -5.45
N LEU A 210 -1.46 15.60 -5.12
CA LEU A 210 -0.34 16.29 -4.48
C LEU A 210 0.44 17.21 -5.42
N ARG A 211 0.44 16.92 -6.73
CA ARG A 211 0.97 17.86 -7.74
C ARG A 211 0.13 19.13 -7.85
N GLU A 212 -1.19 18.98 -7.76
CA GLU A 212 -2.11 20.09 -7.89
C GLU A 212 -2.22 20.90 -6.60
N THR A 213 -2.31 20.21 -5.45
CA THR A 213 -2.52 20.84 -4.15
C THR A 213 -1.59 20.22 -3.08
N PRO A 214 -0.32 20.67 -2.98
CA PRO A 214 0.68 20.05 -2.11
C PRO A 214 0.47 20.28 -0.61
N ASP A 215 -0.30 21.29 -0.22
CA ASP A 215 -0.45 21.73 1.18
C ASP A 215 -1.78 21.30 1.81
N LEU A 216 -2.43 20.26 1.28
CA LEU A 216 -3.67 19.70 1.81
C LEU A 216 -3.49 19.19 3.23
N THR A 217 -4.42 19.52 4.12
CA THR A 217 -4.63 18.80 5.38
C THR A 217 -5.14 17.38 5.12
N LEU A 218 -5.08 16.50 6.12
CA LEU A 218 -5.61 15.12 6.01
C LEU A 218 -7.09 15.07 5.60
N VAL A 219 -7.91 16.00 6.12
CA VAL A 219 -9.34 16.07 5.78
C VAL A 219 -9.54 16.52 4.34
N GLU A 220 -8.74 17.48 3.86
CA GLU A 220 -8.83 17.94 2.47
C GLU A 220 -8.29 16.89 1.50
N PHE A 221 -7.24 16.18 1.88
CA PHE A 221 -6.73 15.04 1.12
C PHE A 221 -7.77 13.92 0.99
N GLY A 222 -8.46 13.56 2.08
CA GLY A 222 -9.55 12.57 2.03
C GLY A 222 -10.66 12.98 1.07
N LYS A 223 -11.11 14.23 1.12
CA LYS A 223 -12.11 14.75 0.16
C LYS A 223 -11.62 14.75 -1.28
N ALA A 224 -10.35 15.09 -1.51
CA ALA A 224 -9.75 15.04 -2.83
C ALA A 224 -9.66 13.60 -3.36
N MET A 225 -9.32 12.64 -2.48
CA MET A 225 -9.32 11.21 -2.79
C MET A 225 -10.72 10.69 -3.14
N ASP A 226 -11.77 11.12 -2.43
CA ASP A 226 -13.15 10.75 -2.75
C ASP A 226 -13.53 11.12 -4.18
N VAL A 227 -13.25 12.36 -4.56
CA VAL A 227 -13.54 12.87 -5.90
C VAL A 227 -12.70 12.14 -6.94
N ALA A 228 -11.38 12.10 -6.76
CA ALA A 228 -10.46 11.50 -7.72
C ALA A 228 -10.73 10.01 -7.91
N PHE A 229 -11.02 9.28 -6.83
CA PHE A 229 -11.28 7.85 -6.92
C PHE A 229 -12.62 7.54 -7.60
N ALA A 230 -13.67 8.30 -7.28
CA ALA A 230 -14.96 8.16 -7.96
C ALA A 230 -14.86 8.45 -9.48
N GLU A 231 -14.14 9.52 -9.85
CA GLU A 231 -13.86 9.85 -11.25
C GLU A 231 -13.06 8.74 -11.94
N LYS A 232 -12.06 8.18 -11.24
CA LYS A 232 -11.24 7.11 -11.79
C LYS A 232 -12.02 5.80 -11.97
N LEU A 233 -12.87 5.43 -11.02
CA LEU A 233 -13.78 4.28 -11.16
C LEU A 233 -14.74 4.46 -12.35
N SER A 234 -15.26 5.67 -12.53
CA SER A 234 -16.08 6.01 -13.71
C SER A 234 -15.29 5.85 -15.01
N ALA A 235 -14.07 6.38 -15.07
CA ALA A 235 -13.20 6.29 -16.25
C ALA A 235 -12.79 4.84 -16.61
N LEU A 236 -12.61 4.00 -15.58
CA LEU A 236 -12.35 2.56 -15.73
C LEU A 236 -13.60 1.75 -16.08
N GLU A 237 -14.77 2.40 -16.17
CA GLU A 237 -16.07 1.79 -16.46
C GLU A 237 -16.46 0.78 -15.36
N ALA A 238 -16.53 1.25 -14.12
CA ALA A 238 -16.98 0.47 -12.98
C ALA A 238 -18.39 -0.11 -13.21
N ALA A 239 -18.49 -1.43 -13.01
CA ALA A 239 -19.71 -2.17 -13.16
C ALA A 239 -20.60 -2.04 -11.91
N PRO A 240 -21.92 -2.25 -12.03
CA PRO A 240 -22.80 -2.33 -10.88
C PRO A 240 -22.48 -3.55 -10.00
N GLU A 241 -22.88 -3.51 -8.72
CA GLU A 241 -22.57 -4.54 -7.71
C GLU A 241 -22.94 -5.96 -8.17
N HIS A 242 -24.10 -6.13 -8.82
CA HIS A 242 -24.57 -7.43 -9.30
C HIS A 242 -23.67 -8.00 -10.41
N GLU A 243 -23.10 -7.17 -11.28
CA GLU A 243 -22.16 -7.63 -12.30
C GLU A 243 -20.82 -8.01 -11.68
N THR A 244 -20.31 -7.21 -10.73
CA THR A 244 -19.12 -7.59 -9.96
C THR A 244 -19.32 -8.93 -9.26
N SER A 245 -20.47 -9.12 -8.61
CA SER A 245 -20.86 -10.38 -7.96
C SER A 245 -20.90 -11.57 -8.93
N MET A 246 -21.54 -11.41 -10.09
CA MET A 246 -21.59 -12.48 -11.09
C MET A 246 -20.20 -12.83 -11.62
N ARG A 247 -19.35 -11.82 -11.86
CA ARG A 247 -17.99 -12.04 -12.38
C ARG A 247 -17.09 -12.73 -11.39
N ILE A 248 -17.14 -12.34 -10.11
CA ILE A 248 -16.34 -13.00 -9.08
C ILE A 248 -16.80 -14.45 -8.88
N GLU A 249 -18.11 -14.72 -8.89
CA GLU A 249 -18.65 -16.09 -8.84
C GLU A 249 -18.20 -16.95 -10.03
N ALA A 250 -18.16 -16.39 -11.24
CA ALA A 250 -17.72 -17.11 -12.44
C ALA A 250 -16.23 -17.53 -12.41
N LEU A 251 -15.47 -17.00 -11.45
CA LEU A 251 -14.06 -17.30 -11.20
C LEU A 251 -13.85 -18.29 -10.04
N ASP A 252 -14.92 -18.77 -9.40
CA ASP A 252 -14.84 -19.86 -8.43
C ASP A 252 -14.29 -21.14 -9.09
N GLY A 253 -13.40 -21.84 -8.40
CA GLY A 253 -12.57 -22.93 -8.89
C GLY A 253 -11.44 -22.52 -9.85
N LYS A 254 -11.34 -21.24 -10.24
CA LYS A 254 -10.30 -20.74 -11.17
C LYS A 254 -9.33 -19.80 -10.46
N TRP A 255 -9.85 -18.72 -9.87
CA TRP A 255 -9.07 -17.72 -9.15
C TRP A 255 -9.20 -17.86 -7.65
N TRP A 256 -10.34 -18.37 -7.17
CA TRP A 256 -10.59 -18.65 -5.77
C TRP A 256 -11.40 -19.94 -5.60
N ASP A 257 -11.51 -20.45 -4.38
CA ASP A 257 -12.21 -21.71 -4.06
C ASP A 257 -13.20 -21.52 -2.89
N SER A 258 -14.49 -21.49 -3.21
CA SER A 258 -15.60 -21.33 -2.26
C SER A 258 -15.80 -22.51 -1.29
N THR A 259 -15.11 -23.64 -1.54
CA THR A 259 -15.10 -24.81 -0.65
C THR A 259 -14.09 -24.66 0.49
N LYS A 260 -13.09 -23.80 0.33
CA LYS A 260 -12.10 -23.47 1.35
C LYS A 260 -12.63 -22.41 2.31
N ARG A 261 -11.93 -22.24 3.43
CA ARG A 261 -12.27 -21.29 4.49
C ARG A 261 -11.05 -20.50 4.87
N LEU A 262 -11.19 -19.19 5.07
CA LEU A 262 -10.14 -18.37 5.64
C LEU A 262 -9.74 -18.92 7.03
N PRO A 263 -8.45 -18.98 7.38
CA PRO A 263 -7.29 -18.44 6.64
C PRO A 263 -6.57 -19.46 5.73
N ASP A 264 -7.25 -20.47 5.18
CA ASP A 264 -6.62 -21.40 4.23
C ASP A 264 -6.09 -20.61 3.02
N LYS A 265 -4.77 -20.73 2.78
CA LYS A 265 -4.08 -20.07 1.68
C LYS A 265 -4.74 -20.38 0.33
N TRP A 266 -5.23 -21.60 0.15
CA TRP A 266 -5.79 -22.07 -1.11
C TRP A 266 -7.25 -21.63 -1.33
N VAL A 267 -7.78 -20.75 -0.48
CA VAL A 267 -8.92 -19.91 -0.88
C VAL A 267 -8.57 -19.13 -2.14
N LEU A 268 -7.33 -18.63 -2.27
CA LEU A 268 -6.85 -17.94 -3.47
C LEU A 268 -5.98 -18.89 -4.32
N LEU A 269 -6.43 -19.14 -5.54
CA LEU A 269 -5.88 -20.09 -6.51
C LEU A 269 -5.04 -19.43 -7.61
N HIS A 270 -5.43 -18.23 -8.04
CA HIS A 270 -4.70 -17.43 -9.03
C HIS A 270 -4.00 -16.29 -8.31
N ARG A 271 -2.71 -16.08 -8.61
CA ARG A 271 -1.86 -15.10 -7.95
C ARG A 271 -1.00 -14.37 -8.96
N ASP A 272 -0.78 -13.08 -8.74
CA ASP A 272 0.09 -12.25 -9.57
C ASP A 272 1.44 -12.00 -8.89
N TYR A 273 2.47 -12.70 -9.37
CA TYR A 273 3.84 -12.58 -8.88
C TYR A 273 4.68 -11.57 -9.67
N HIS A 274 4.08 -10.81 -10.60
CA HIS A 274 4.80 -9.88 -11.47
C HIS A 274 4.97 -8.50 -10.81
N LEU A 275 6.07 -8.33 -10.09
CA LEU A 275 6.37 -7.09 -9.37
C LEU A 275 7.05 -6.05 -10.28
N ALA A 276 6.25 -5.35 -11.09
CA ALA A 276 6.71 -4.31 -12.02
C ALA A 276 6.16 -2.92 -11.70
N LEU A 277 6.78 -1.88 -12.29
CA LEU A 277 6.29 -0.50 -12.26
C LEU A 277 5.37 -0.14 -13.44
N SER A 278 5.07 -1.12 -14.29
CA SER A 278 4.12 -1.01 -15.40
C SER A 278 3.26 -2.26 -15.38
N LEU A 279 1.95 -2.10 -15.18
CA LEU A 279 1.00 -3.18 -14.95
C LEU A 279 -0.24 -3.02 -15.83
N THR A 280 -0.66 -4.11 -16.43
CA THR A 280 -2.02 -4.27 -16.98
C THR A 280 -2.86 -5.05 -15.97
N PRO A 281 -4.15 -4.75 -15.83
CA PRO A 281 -5.00 -5.44 -14.88
C PRO A 281 -5.25 -6.89 -15.30
N ASN A 282 -5.38 -7.78 -14.31
CA ASN A 282 -5.74 -9.17 -14.53
C ASN A 282 -7.23 -9.31 -14.90
N GLY A 283 -7.55 -10.31 -15.72
CA GLY A 283 -8.95 -10.72 -15.99
C GLY A 283 -9.73 -9.86 -16.98
N VAL A 284 -9.10 -8.88 -17.63
CA VAL A 284 -9.69 -8.08 -18.70
C VAL A 284 -8.79 -8.03 -19.94
N GLU A 285 -9.39 -8.18 -21.11
CA GLU A 285 -8.67 -8.02 -22.37
C GLU A 285 -8.48 -6.54 -22.68
N ASN A 286 -7.27 -6.16 -23.13
CA ASN A 286 -6.91 -4.76 -23.44
C ASN A 286 -7.14 -3.79 -22.26
N GLY A 287 -6.89 -4.25 -21.04
CA GLY A 287 -6.97 -3.41 -19.84
C GLY A 287 -6.06 -2.18 -19.89
N GLU A 288 -6.45 -1.13 -19.16
CA GLU A 288 -5.71 0.13 -19.11
C GLU A 288 -4.34 -0.08 -18.46
N LEU A 289 -3.26 0.19 -19.20
CA LEU A 289 -1.91 0.16 -18.65
C LEU A 289 -1.73 1.26 -17.60
N GLN A 290 -1.30 0.88 -16.40
CA GLN A 290 -0.79 1.82 -15.40
C GLN A 290 0.73 1.73 -15.34
N SER A 291 1.37 2.88 -15.18
CA SER A 291 2.81 2.97 -14.97
C SER A 291 3.15 4.05 -13.96
N LEU A 292 4.20 3.79 -13.19
CA LEU A 292 4.88 4.73 -12.30
C LEU A 292 6.27 5.11 -12.87
N PRO A 293 6.78 6.31 -12.56
CA PRO A 293 8.01 6.80 -13.16
C PRO A 293 9.25 5.99 -12.73
N VAL A 294 10.14 5.74 -13.69
CA VAL A 294 11.52 5.23 -13.45
C VAL A 294 12.54 6.35 -13.61
N GLU A 295 12.23 7.31 -14.49
CA GLU A 295 12.99 8.53 -14.75
C GLU A 295 12.21 9.73 -14.20
N LEU A 296 12.92 10.67 -13.60
CA LEU A 296 12.38 11.88 -12.99
C LEU A 296 12.39 13.04 -13.97
N VAL A 297 11.68 14.13 -13.63
CA VAL A 297 11.57 15.33 -14.47
C VAL A 297 12.91 16.00 -14.84
N ASN A 298 13.99 15.71 -14.12
CA ASN A 298 15.34 16.20 -14.38
C ASN A 298 16.17 15.27 -15.28
N GLY A 299 15.58 14.19 -15.81
CA GLY A 299 16.23 13.20 -16.67
C GLY A 299 17.10 12.18 -15.94
N GLU A 300 17.07 12.17 -14.59
CA GLU A 300 17.80 11.19 -13.80
C GLU A 300 16.91 10.00 -13.39
N LEU A 301 17.54 8.85 -13.10
CA LEU A 301 16.84 7.69 -12.57
C LEU A 301 16.38 7.95 -11.14
N LEU A 302 15.14 7.56 -10.83
CA LEU A 302 14.57 7.67 -9.48
C LEU A 302 15.42 6.94 -8.42
N SER A 303 16.04 5.82 -8.81
CA SER A 303 16.94 5.04 -7.94
C SER A 303 18.18 5.81 -7.47
N ASN A 304 18.53 6.93 -8.12
CA ASN A 304 19.60 7.82 -7.67
C ASN A 304 19.14 8.75 -6.53
N TRP A 305 17.84 8.87 -6.30
CA TRP A 305 17.22 9.80 -5.34
C TRP A 305 16.65 9.08 -4.13
N ALA A 306 16.13 7.87 -4.31
CA ALA A 306 15.62 7.05 -3.21
C ALA A 306 15.73 5.55 -3.49
N GLN A 307 15.64 4.74 -2.44
CA GLN A 307 15.47 3.29 -2.52
C GLN A 307 14.64 2.78 -1.35
N PHE A 308 13.99 1.64 -1.56
CA PHE A 308 13.35 0.90 -0.48
C PHE A 308 14.35 -0.10 0.11
N GLU A 309 14.32 -0.27 1.43
CA GLU A 309 15.08 -1.30 2.12
C GLU A 309 14.20 -2.08 3.11
N ALA A 310 14.24 -3.42 3.00
CA ALA A 310 13.79 -4.34 4.03
C ALA A 310 15.01 -4.87 4.80
N ARG A 311 15.25 -4.32 6.00
CA ARG A 311 16.42 -4.61 6.84
C ARG A 311 16.12 -5.70 7.86
N ALA A 312 17.02 -6.67 7.97
CA ALA A 312 16.93 -7.75 8.95
C ALA A 312 17.20 -7.23 10.37
N ALA A 313 16.25 -7.41 11.28
CA ALA A 313 16.38 -6.99 12.67
C ALA A 313 16.94 -8.09 13.61
N ARG A 314 16.70 -9.38 13.31
CA ARG A 314 17.08 -10.56 14.14
C ARG A 314 17.24 -11.83 13.28
N LYS A 315 17.49 -13.00 13.87
CA LYS A 315 17.37 -14.29 13.16
C LYS A 315 15.93 -14.51 12.69
N GLU A 316 15.73 -14.64 11.39
CA GLU A 316 14.41 -14.64 10.78
C GLU A 316 13.97 -16.06 10.42
N LYS A 317 13.09 -16.65 11.24
CA LYS A 317 12.55 -17.99 10.95
C LYS A 317 11.65 -18.01 9.71
N ALA A 318 10.94 -16.92 9.45
CA ALA A 318 10.01 -16.78 8.32
C ALA A 318 10.69 -17.03 6.96
N PHE A 319 11.96 -16.64 6.83
CA PHE A 319 12.73 -16.76 5.59
C PHE A 319 13.64 -18.00 5.54
N SER A 320 13.46 -18.96 6.45
CA SER A 320 14.33 -20.15 6.56
C SER A 320 14.32 -21.04 5.31
N VAL A 321 13.21 -21.01 4.56
CA VAL A 321 13.01 -21.78 3.31
C VAL A 321 13.70 -21.16 2.09
N LEU A 322 14.18 -19.92 2.19
CA LEU A 322 14.88 -19.25 1.09
C LEU A 322 16.24 -19.90 0.81
N ARG A 323 16.63 -19.83 -0.46
CA ARG A 323 18.00 -20.15 -0.91
C ARG A 323 19.00 -19.24 -0.18
N ASP A 324 20.20 -19.78 0.08
CA ASP A 324 21.22 -19.08 0.86
C ASP A 324 21.59 -17.71 0.27
N SER A 325 21.59 -17.57 -1.06
CA SER A 325 21.87 -16.31 -1.75
C SER A 325 20.92 -15.15 -1.41
N LEU A 326 19.66 -15.45 -1.06
CA LEU A 326 18.68 -14.45 -0.62
C LEU A 326 18.69 -14.35 0.90
N LYS A 327 18.69 -15.49 1.59
CA LYS A 327 18.63 -15.58 3.06
C LYS A 327 19.82 -14.94 3.77
N SER A 328 21.01 -14.93 3.16
CA SER A 328 22.21 -14.33 3.76
C SER A 328 22.24 -12.80 3.71
N LYS A 329 21.38 -12.17 2.90
CA LYS A 329 21.33 -10.71 2.78
C LYS A 329 20.65 -10.09 3.99
N THR A 330 21.36 -9.15 4.63
CA THR A 330 20.83 -8.35 5.76
C THR A 330 19.95 -7.20 5.30
N VAL A 331 20.06 -6.79 4.04
CA VAL A 331 19.23 -5.77 3.40
C VAL A 331 18.73 -6.32 2.07
N TRP A 332 17.42 -6.29 1.88
CA TRP A 332 16.80 -6.48 0.56
C TRP A 332 16.32 -5.13 0.05
N THR A 333 16.46 -4.90 -1.26
CA THR A 333 15.92 -3.71 -1.93
C THR A 333 14.85 -4.11 -2.93
N GLU A 334 14.23 -3.16 -3.61
CA GLU A 334 13.29 -3.42 -4.71
C GLU A 334 13.89 -4.31 -5.82
N SER A 335 15.22 -4.38 -5.95
CA SER A 335 15.90 -5.28 -6.90
C SER A 335 15.78 -6.77 -6.54
N ASP A 336 15.51 -7.08 -5.27
CA ASP A 336 15.34 -8.46 -4.78
C ASP A 336 13.89 -8.96 -4.89
N PHE A 337 12.93 -8.05 -5.04
CA PHE A 337 11.49 -8.35 -4.95
C PHE A 337 11.04 -9.45 -5.91
N GLN A 338 11.40 -9.34 -7.19
CA GLN A 338 11.00 -10.34 -8.18
C GLN A 338 11.61 -11.72 -7.90
N SER A 339 12.82 -11.78 -7.31
CA SER A 339 13.42 -13.06 -6.94
C SER A 339 12.69 -13.72 -5.76
N LEU A 340 12.22 -12.93 -4.80
CA LEU A 340 11.39 -13.38 -3.69
C LEU A 340 10.01 -13.86 -4.19
N ALA A 341 9.37 -13.12 -5.09
CA ALA A 341 8.10 -13.50 -5.70
C ALA A 341 8.23 -14.76 -6.59
N ASN A 342 9.33 -14.90 -7.35
CA ASN A 342 9.59 -16.10 -8.14
C ASN A 342 9.79 -17.35 -7.26
N PHE A 343 10.43 -17.19 -6.10
CA PHE A 343 10.52 -18.27 -5.12
C PHE A 343 9.13 -18.66 -4.62
N ALA A 344 8.32 -17.68 -4.23
CA ALA A 344 6.95 -17.87 -3.77
C ALA A 344 6.11 -18.64 -4.81
N LYS A 345 6.16 -18.20 -6.07
CA LYS A 345 5.50 -18.86 -7.21
C LYS A 345 5.91 -20.32 -7.36
N ALA A 346 7.21 -20.62 -7.36
CA ALA A 346 7.70 -21.98 -7.54
C ALA A 346 7.26 -22.93 -6.41
N VAL A 347 7.20 -22.42 -5.17
CA VAL A 347 6.67 -23.20 -4.05
C VAL A 347 5.18 -23.44 -4.23
N ASP A 348 4.40 -22.44 -4.64
CA ASP A 348 2.96 -22.60 -4.81
C ASP A 348 2.60 -23.53 -5.97
N GLU A 349 3.36 -23.51 -7.07
CA GLU A 349 3.20 -24.46 -8.18
C GLU A 349 3.46 -25.92 -7.79
N THR A 350 4.23 -26.17 -6.73
CA THR A 350 4.57 -27.52 -6.24
C THR A 350 3.76 -27.97 -5.03
N THR A 351 3.08 -27.04 -4.35
CA THR A 351 2.32 -27.31 -3.12
C THR A 351 0.81 -27.12 -3.28
N ARG A 352 0.35 -26.66 -4.45
CA ARG A 352 -1.07 -26.57 -4.78
C ARG A 352 -1.71 -27.97 -4.69
N PRO A 353 -2.81 -28.14 -3.93
CA PRO A 353 -3.48 -29.42 -3.72
C PRO A 353 -4.02 -30.08 -4.98
#